data_AF-A0A238JNS2-F1
#
_entry.id   AF-A0A238JNS2-F1
#
_cell.length_a   1.000
_cell.length_b   1.000
_cell.length_c   1.000
_cell.angle_alpha   90.00
_cell.angle_beta   90.00
_cell.angle_gamma   90.00
#
_symmetry.space_group_name_H-M   'P 1'
#
loop_
_entity.id
_entity.type
_entity.pdbx_description
1 polymer ?
#
loop_
_entity_poly.entity_id
_entity_poly.type
_entity_poly.pdbx_seq_one_letter_code
_entity_poly.pdbx_strand_id
1 'polypeptide(L)'
;MAAMAAPVEARRVLFPLYAFNVEVARAPWVTEEPMIAEMRLQWWRDALEEIAKGGPVRRHEVTTPLDEVLDTEAAEALDKVVAMRRWDIYKDPFEDAQHFVDYFRNGGAELMWQAARLLGAPEEMRSGVVNYGAAVAVSRYFAAVRGLEDAGRVPLVNGTRKGLETLAVNSAADAGTVRKLRKGMPKLARAALLEGWMAKPVLLQVASKPQRVADGTVGISQFRSKIRLLRWS
;
A
#
# COMPACT_ATOMS: atom_id res chain seq x y z
N MET A 1 4.12 11.66 6.77
CA MET A 1 4.13 10.18 6.86
C MET A 1 3.83 9.79 8.30
N ALA A 2 2.93 8.82 8.55
CA ALA A 2 2.59 8.40 9.91
C ALA A 2 3.74 7.61 10.57
N ALA A 3 4.65 7.07 9.76
CA ALA A 3 5.88 6.41 10.21
C ALA A 3 6.72 7.23 11.20
N MET A 4 6.68 8.57 11.16
CA MET A 4 7.38 9.42 12.13
C MET A 4 6.85 9.27 13.57
N ALA A 5 5.62 8.78 13.74
CA ALA A 5 5.03 8.48 15.05
C ALA A 5 5.42 7.09 15.57
N ALA A 6 6.12 6.26 14.77
CA ALA A 6 6.60 4.96 15.21
C ALA A 6 7.75 5.09 16.24
N PRO A 7 7.99 4.07 17.08
CA PRO A 7 9.23 3.96 17.86
C PRO A 7 10.46 4.00 16.96
N VAL A 8 11.60 4.49 17.46
CA VAL A 8 12.84 4.67 16.69
C VAL A 8 13.32 3.34 16.10
N GLU A 9 13.17 2.26 16.85
CA GLU A 9 13.53 0.90 16.45
C GLU A 9 12.70 0.45 15.25
N ALA A 10 11.40 0.76 15.23
CA ALA A 10 10.53 0.40 14.10
C ALA A 10 10.84 1.25 12.86
N ARG A 11 11.24 2.51 13.03
CA ARG A 11 11.58 3.40 11.90
C ARG A 11 12.74 2.85 11.06
N ARG A 12 13.68 2.13 11.67
CA ARG A 12 14.81 1.48 10.96
C ARG A 12 14.32 0.51 9.87
N VAL A 13 13.22 -0.20 10.13
CA VAL A 13 12.60 -1.11 9.15
C VAL A 13 11.60 -0.38 8.25
N LEU A 14 10.79 0.51 8.83
CA LEU A 14 9.69 1.16 8.10
C LEU A 14 10.18 2.18 7.06
N PHE A 15 11.26 2.92 7.33
CA PHE A 15 11.72 3.97 6.43
C PHE A 15 12.25 3.41 5.11
N PRO A 16 13.13 2.39 5.07
CA PRO A 16 13.59 1.81 3.81
C PRO A 16 12.46 1.21 2.99
N LEU A 17 11.55 0.46 3.64
CA LEU A 17 10.35 -0.11 2.99
C LEU A 17 9.45 0.96 2.37
N TYR A 18 9.23 2.07 3.07
CA TYR A 18 8.37 3.15 2.55
C TYR A 18 9.08 4.02 1.51
N ALA A 19 10.40 4.22 1.61
CA ALA A 19 11.19 4.86 0.56
C ALA A 19 11.15 4.03 -0.73
N PHE A 20 11.35 2.71 -0.63
CA PHE A 20 11.17 1.77 -1.74
C PHE A 20 9.78 1.92 -2.36
N ASN A 21 8.71 1.85 -1.55
CA ASN A 21 7.36 1.94 -2.08
C ASN A 21 7.08 3.30 -2.75
N VAL A 22 7.66 4.40 -2.28
CA VAL A 22 7.54 5.71 -2.95
C VAL A 22 8.22 5.68 -4.32
N GLU A 23 9.44 5.16 -4.42
CA GLU A 23 10.17 5.09 -5.69
C GLU A 23 9.46 4.20 -6.71
N VAL A 24 9.02 3.01 -6.29
CA VAL A 24 8.31 2.07 -7.17
C VAL A 24 6.95 2.61 -7.58
N ALA A 25 6.18 3.21 -6.66
CA ALA A 25 4.89 3.81 -7.00
C ALA A 25 5.02 5.04 -7.91
N ARG A 26 6.16 5.73 -7.89
CA ARG A 26 6.44 6.88 -8.76
C ARG A 26 6.84 6.45 -10.16
N ALA A 27 7.53 5.31 -10.32
CA ALA A 27 8.14 4.90 -11.59
C ALA A 27 7.21 4.98 -12.82
N PRO A 28 5.93 4.58 -12.75
CA PRO A 28 5.01 4.67 -13.88
C PRO A 28 4.60 6.09 -14.29
N TRP A 29 4.90 7.09 -13.46
CA TRP A 29 4.47 8.48 -13.63
C TRP A 29 5.62 9.44 -13.96
N VAL A 30 6.86 8.95 -14.04
CA VAL A 30 8.04 9.77 -14.37
C VAL A 30 8.18 10.02 -15.88
N THR A 31 7.51 9.20 -16.69
CA THR A 31 7.60 9.22 -18.15
C THR A 31 6.27 8.76 -18.75
N GLU A 32 5.94 9.27 -19.94
CA GLU A 32 4.80 8.76 -20.73
C GLU A 32 5.18 7.55 -21.59
N GLU A 33 6.47 7.27 -21.76
CA GLU A 33 6.95 6.13 -22.55
C GLU A 33 6.88 4.82 -21.74
N PRO A 34 5.99 3.87 -22.09
CA PRO A 34 5.79 2.65 -21.31
C PRO A 34 7.06 1.83 -21.12
N MET A 35 7.88 1.74 -22.16
CA MET A 35 9.15 1.01 -22.14
C MET A 35 10.13 1.56 -21.09
N ILE A 36 10.24 2.89 -20.96
CA ILE A 36 11.12 3.51 -19.95
C ILE A 36 10.59 3.24 -18.54
N ALA A 37 9.27 3.28 -18.34
CA ALA A 37 8.66 2.94 -17.06
C ALA A 37 8.89 1.45 -16.69
N GLU A 38 8.76 0.54 -17.65
CA GLU A 38 9.04 -0.89 -17.44
C GLU A 38 10.51 -1.14 -17.09
N MET A 39 11.45 -0.48 -17.77
CA MET A 39 12.88 -0.59 -17.43
C MET A 39 13.16 -0.15 -15.99
N ARG A 40 12.49 0.90 -15.49
CA ARG A 40 12.62 1.34 -14.09
C ARG A 40 12.05 0.33 -13.11
N LEU A 41 10.89 -0.26 -13.41
CA LEU A 41 10.34 -1.33 -12.56
C LEU A 41 11.24 -2.55 -12.59
N GLN A 42 11.73 -2.96 -13.75
CA GLN A 42 12.64 -4.10 -13.89
C GLN A 42 13.93 -3.89 -13.07
N TRP A 43 14.48 -2.68 -13.08
CA TRP A 43 15.61 -2.34 -12.21
C TRP A 43 15.29 -2.52 -10.72
N TRP A 44 14.05 -2.29 -10.27
CA TRP A 44 13.70 -2.60 -8.87
C TRP A 44 13.57 -4.10 -8.61
N ARG A 45 12.99 -4.85 -9.56
CA ARG A 45 12.85 -6.30 -9.48
C ARG A 45 14.20 -6.99 -9.37
N ASP A 46 15.12 -6.64 -10.27
CA ASP A 46 16.44 -7.25 -10.29
C ASP A 46 17.19 -6.89 -8.97
N ALA A 47 16.86 -5.77 -8.27
CA ALA A 47 17.58 -5.32 -7.07
C ALA A 47 17.11 -6.12 -5.85
N LEU A 48 15.82 -6.40 -5.80
CA LEU A 48 15.22 -7.31 -4.83
C LEU A 48 15.72 -8.74 -5.05
N GLU A 49 15.93 -9.16 -6.30
CA GLU A 49 16.54 -10.46 -6.60
C GLU A 49 17.99 -10.55 -6.08
N GLU A 50 18.79 -9.48 -6.23
CA GLU A 50 20.15 -9.40 -5.66
C GLU A 50 20.15 -9.50 -4.13
N ILE A 51 19.25 -8.76 -3.46
CA ILE A 51 19.05 -8.82 -2.00
C ILE A 51 18.66 -10.24 -1.59
N ALA A 52 17.69 -10.85 -2.28
CA ALA A 52 17.21 -12.20 -1.97
C ALA A 52 18.31 -13.25 -2.03
N LYS A 53 19.27 -13.09 -2.96
CA LYS A 53 20.43 -13.97 -3.13
C LYS A 53 21.58 -13.71 -2.15
N GLY A 54 21.55 -12.60 -1.39
CA GLY A 54 22.60 -12.22 -0.45
C GLY A 54 23.93 -11.84 -1.12
N GLY A 55 23.88 -11.40 -2.38
CA GLY A 55 25.05 -10.98 -3.16
C GLY A 55 25.24 -9.45 -3.17
N PRO A 56 26.20 -8.94 -3.96
CA PRO A 56 26.34 -7.50 -4.17
C PRO A 56 25.05 -6.91 -4.75
N VAL A 57 24.43 -5.98 -4.02
CA VAL A 57 23.25 -5.24 -4.47
C VAL A 57 23.67 -3.98 -5.19
N ARG A 58 23.02 -3.69 -6.30
CA ARG A 58 23.22 -2.42 -7.02
C ARG A 58 22.95 -1.21 -6.13
N ARG A 59 23.71 -0.16 -6.38
CA ARG A 59 23.74 1.01 -5.51
C ARG A 59 22.64 2.01 -5.86
N HIS A 60 21.85 2.32 -4.86
CA HIS A 60 20.88 3.40 -4.82
C HIS A 60 20.71 3.82 -3.36
N GLU A 61 20.36 5.08 -3.10
CA GLU A 61 20.21 5.60 -1.73
C GLU A 61 19.19 4.80 -0.88
N VAL A 62 18.24 4.14 -1.55
CA VAL A 62 17.23 3.29 -0.93
C VAL A 62 17.65 1.82 -0.85
N THR A 63 18.38 1.26 -1.83
CA THR A 63 18.72 -0.17 -1.81
C THR A 63 19.68 -0.52 -0.69
N THR A 64 20.61 0.38 -0.35
CA THR A 64 21.55 0.16 0.77
C THR A 64 20.84 -0.09 2.11
N PRO A 65 19.99 0.82 2.62
CA PRO A 65 19.28 0.54 3.87
C PRO A 65 18.17 -0.50 3.73
N LEU A 66 17.74 -0.83 2.50
CA LEU A 66 16.77 -1.90 2.26
C LEU A 66 17.42 -3.29 2.41
N ASP A 67 18.61 -3.48 1.85
CA ASP A 67 19.43 -4.69 2.00
C ASP A 67 19.74 -5.01 3.47
N GLU A 68 19.92 -3.98 4.30
CA GLU A 68 20.15 -4.16 5.75
C GLU A 68 18.94 -4.71 6.52
N VAL A 69 17.72 -4.62 5.97
CA VAL A 69 16.47 -4.93 6.71
C VAL A 69 15.63 -6.04 6.09
N LEU A 70 15.83 -6.37 4.81
CA LEU A 70 15.08 -7.45 4.16
C LEU A 70 15.75 -8.80 4.39
N ASP A 71 14.92 -9.82 4.59
CA ASP A 71 15.32 -11.21 4.36
C ASP A 71 14.86 -11.65 2.96
N THR A 72 15.25 -12.87 2.56
CA THR A 72 14.88 -13.46 1.26
C THR A 72 13.37 -13.45 1.03
N GLU A 73 12.57 -13.81 2.04
CA GLU A 73 11.10 -13.83 1.94
C GLU A 73 10.53 -12.43 1.65
N ALA A 74 11.00 -11.40 2.36
CA ALA A 74 10.54 -10.04 2.14
C ALA A 74 10.94 -9.54 0.76
N ALA A 75 12.17 -9.82 0.31
CA ALA A 75 12.65 -9.40 -0.99
C ALA A 75 11.81 -10.02 -2.13
N GLU A 76 11.54 -11.32 -2.07
CA GLU A 76 10.66 -12.01 -3.03
C GLU A 76 9.22 -11.50 -2.99
N ALA A 77 8.70 -11.19 -1.79
CA ALA A 77 7.37 -10.62 -1.65
C ALA A 77 7.28 -9.20 -2.24
N LEU A 78 8.31 -8.38 -2.05
CA LEU A 78 8.37 -7.04 -2.62
C LEU A 78 8.53 -7.06 -4.14
N ASP A 79 9.14 -8.08 -4.74
CA ASP A 79 9.17 -8.23 -6.21
C ASP A 79 7.75 -8.29 -6.77
N LYS A 80 6.86 -9.02 -6.10
CA LYS A 80 5.43 -9.10 -6.45
C LYS A 80 4.75 -7.74 -6.31
N VAL A 81 5.13 -6.93 -5.30
CA VAL A 81 4.65 -5.56 -5.15
C VAL A 81 5.07 -4.69 -6.34
N VAL A 82 6.31 -4.83 -6.82
CA VAL A 82 6.79 -4.14 -8.04
C VAL A 82 6.00 -4.60 -9.25
N ALA A 83 5.76 -5.90 -9.41
CA ALA A 83 5.02 -6.45 -10.54
C ALA A 83 3.59 -5.88 -10.63
N MET A 84 2.91 -5.65 -9.52
CA MET A 84 1.58 -5.01 -9.52
C MET A 84 1.60 -3.58 -10.08
N ARG A 85 2.73 -2.87 -9.98
CA ARG A 85 2.89 -1.52 -10.56
C ARG A 85 2.99 -1.51 -12.08
N ARG A 86 3.09 -2.68 -12.72
CA ARG A 86 3.02 -2.76 -14.19
C ARG A 86 1.63 -2.39 -14.70
N TRP A 87 0.55 -2.69 -13.97
CA TRP A 87 -0.78 -2.17 -14.29
C TRP A 87 -0.77 -0.63 -14.34
N ASP A 88 0.02 -0.02 -13.45
CA ASP A 88 0.15 1.42 -13.41
C ASP A 88 0.89 2.01 -14.63
N ILE A 89 1.41 1.23 -15.59
CA ILE A 89 2.08 1.74 -16.80
C ILE A 89 1.10 1.88 -17.97
N TYR A 90 0.12 0.99 -18.06
CA TYR A 90 -0.78 0.87 -19.20
C TYR A 90 -2.15 1.52 -18.92
N LYS A 91 -2.98 1.64 -19.97
CA LYS A 91 -4.33 2.23 -19.87
C LYS A 91 -5.44 1.18 -19.86
N ASP A 92 -5.09 -0.09 -20.02
CA ASP A 92 -6.03 -1.19 -20.01
C ASP A 92 -6.76 -1.29 -18.66
N PRO A 93 -8.05 -1.66 -18.67
CA PRO A 93 -8.77 -1.95 -17.44
C PRO A 93 -8.14 -3.15 -16.72
N PHE A 94 -8.50 -3.35 -15.46
CA PHE A 94 -8.29 -4.65 -14.82
C PHE A 94 -8.97 -5.75 -15.63
N GLU A 95 -8.28 -6.89 -15.76
CA GLU A 95 -8.77 -8.05 -16.51
C GLU A 95 -10.10 -8.57 -15.95
N ASP A 96 -10.21 -8.65 -14.62
CA ASP A 96 -11.40 -9.06 -13.90
C ASP A 96 -11.42 -8.55 -12.45
N ALA A 97 -12.43 -8.99 -11.69
CA ALA A 97 -12.56 -8.65 -10.28
C ALA A 97 -11.44 -9.23 -9.41
N GLN A 98 -10.86 -10.37 -9.80
CA GLN A 98 -9.78 -11.02 -9.04
C GLN A 98 -8.47 -10.24 -9.19
N HIS A 99 -8.11 -9.84 -10.41
CA HIS A 99 -6.97 -8.97 -10.68
C HIS A 99 -7.08 -7.65 -9.89
N PHE A 100 -8.27 -7.04 -9.83
CA PHE A 100 -8.50 -5.84 -9.02
C PHE A 100 -8.25 -6.07 -7.53
N VAL A 101 -8.68 -7.21 -6.98
CA VAL A 101 -8.41 -7.57 -5.57
C VAL A 101 -6.91 -7.83 -5.35
N ASP A 102 -6.26 -8.54 -6.27
CA ASP A 102 -4.85 -8.88 -6.19
C ASP A 102 -3.94 -7.65 -6.25
N TYR A 103 -4.32 -6.62 -7.02
CA TYR A 103 -3.60 -5.34 -7.04
C TYR A 103 -3.47 -4.71 -5.64
N PHE A 104 -4.50 -4.80 -4.81
CA PHE A 104 -4.44 -4.29 -3.43
C PHE A 104 -3.74 -5.26 -2.48
N ARG A 105 -4.00 -6.57 -2.61
CA ARG A 105 -3.48 -7.60 -1.70
C ARG A 105 -1.99 -7.84 -1.92
N ASN A 106 -1.57 -8.06 -3.16
CA ASN A 106 -0.18 -8.32 -3.54
C ASN A 106 0.64 -7.03 -3.72
N GLY A 107 -0.01 -5.86 -3.67
CA GLY A 107 0.63 -4.55 -3.64
C GLY A 107 0.78 -4.00 -2.22
N GLY A 108 0.00 -2.98 -1.88
CA GLY A 108 0.13 -2.25 -0.62
C GLY A 108 -0.11 -3.08 0.64
N ALA A 109 -0.92 -4.14 0.58
CA ALA A 109 -1.16 -5.00 1.73
C ALA A 109 0.01 -5.94 2.02
N GLU A 110 0.63 -6.53 1.00
CA GLU A 110 1.83 -7.36 1.15
C GLU A 110 2.98 -6.53 1.73
N LEU A 111 3.19 -5.30 1.25
CA LEU A 111 4.17 -4.38 1.85
C LEU A 111 3.93 -4.17 3.35
N MET A 112 2.67 -3.98 3.76
CA MET A 112 2.31 -3.81 5.17
C MET A 112 2.53 -5.09 5.99
N TRP A 113 2.25 -6.25 5.39
CA TRP A 113 2.52 -7.54 6.01
C TRP A 113 4.03 -7.74 6.24
N GLN A 114 4.86 -7.53 5.22
CA GLN A 114 6.31 -7.66 5.34
C GLN A 114 6.87 -6.69 6.39
N ALA A 115 6.37 -5.45 6.44
CA ALA A 115 6.72 -4.50 7.50
C ALA A 115 6.34 -5.02 8.90
N ALA A 116 5.18 -5.66 9.06
CA ALA A 116 4.76 -6.22 10.34
C ALA A 116 5.59 -7.44 10.74
N ARG A 117 5.86 -8.35 9.78
CA ARG A 117 6.63 -9.59 9.94
C ARG A 117 8.06 -9.28 10.36
N LEU A 118 8.75 -8.38 9.66
CA LEU A 118 10.12 -7.94 9.98
C LEU A 118 10.21 -7.23 11.35
N LEU A 119 9.09 -6.73 11.88
CA LEU A 119 8.98 -6.17 13.23
C LEU A 119 8.48 -7.18 14.29
N GLY A 120 8.39 -8.46 13.94
CA GLY A 120 8.07 -9.57 14.83
C GLY A 120 6.59 -9.94 14.91
N ALA A 121 5.75 -9.55 13.95
CA ALA A 121 4.38 -10.09 13.88
C ALA A 121 4.43 -11.60 13.60
N PRO A 122 3.65 -12.42 14.32
CA PRO A 122 3.61 -13.85 14.07
C PRO A 122 2.76 -14.18 12.83
N GLU A 123 3.07 -15.29 12.15
CA GLU A 123 2.46 -15.67 10.85
C GLU A 123 0.94 -15.76 10.91
N GLU A 124 0.35 -16.19 12.04
CA GLU A 124 -1.10 -16.25 12.22
C GLU A 124 -1.81 -14.89 12.06
N MET A 125 -1.08 -13.78 12.16
CA MET A 125 -1.61 -12.44 11.95
C MET A 125 -1.66 -12.04 10.48
N ARG A 126 -1.01 -12.78 9.57
CA ARG A 126 -0.87 -12.45 8.14
C ARG A 126 -2.20 -12.11 7.48
N SER A 127 -3.17 -13.03 7.55
CA SER A 127 -4.48 -12.82 6.92
C SER A 127 -5.17 -11.54 7.41
N GLY A 128 -5.10 -11.29 8.71
CA GLY A 128 -5.67 -10.09 9.32
C GLY A 128 -4.95 -8.80 8.88
N VAL A 129 -3.61 -8.81 8.83
CA VAL A 129 -2.81 -7.67 8.38
C VAL A 129 -2.99 -7.41 6.89
N VAL A 130 -3.05 -8.44 6.05
CA VAL A 130 -3.30 -8.31 4.61
C VAL A 130 -4.71 -7.74 4.34
N ASN A 131 -5.75 -8.22 5.04
CA ASN A 131 -7.09 -7.65 4.87
C ASN A 131 -7.13 -6.18 5.30
N TYR A 132 -6.50 -5.85 6.43
CA TYR A 132 -6.37 -4.47 6.87
C TYR A 132 -5.59 -3.61 5.87
N GLY A 133 -4.44 -4.08 5.39
CA GLY A 133 -3.59 -3.40 4.42
C GLY A 133 -4.30 -3.17 3.08
N ALA A 134 -5.08 -4.14 2.62
CA ALA A 134 -5.88 -4.01 1.40
C ALA A 134 -6.96 -2.92 1.58
N ALA A 135 -7.64 -2.88 2.73
CA ALA A 135 -8.59 -1.81 3.04
C ALA A 135 -7.92 -0.43 3.10
N VAL A 136 -6.68 -0.34 3.62
CA VAL A 136 -5.89 0.89 3.59
C VAL A 136 -5.58 1.30 2.16
N ALA A 137 -5.16 0.37 1.31
CA ALA A 137 -4.87 0.61 -0.09
C ALA A 137 -6.13 1.09 -0.85
N VAL A 138 -7.27 0.41 -0.69
CA VAL A 138 -8.57 0.82 -1.27
C VAL A 138 -8.95 2.24 -0.84
N SER A 139 -8.78 2.58 0.45
CA SER A 139 -9.11 3.93 0.94
C SER A 139 -8.32 5.04 0.24
N ARG A 140 -7.04 4.77 -0.08
CA ARG A 140 -6.16 5.69 -0.82
C ARG A 140 -6.50 5.69 -2.30
N TYR A 141 -6.82 4.51 -2.85
CA TYR A 141 -7.19 4.33 -4.25
C TYR A 141 -8.44 5.11 -4.60
N PHE A 142 -9.47 5.13 -3.75
CA PHE A 142 -10.67 5.96 -3.97
C PHE A 142 -10.36 7.45 -4.11
N ALA A 143 -9.32 7.97 -3.46
CA ALA A 143 -8.88 9.36 -3.64
C ALA A 143 -8.09 9.56 -4.93
N ALA A 144 -7.52 8.51 -5.50
CA ALA A 144 -6.76 8.54 -6.74
C ALA A 144 -7.64 8.32 -7.99
N VAL A 145 -8.79 7.65 -7.87
CA VAL A 145 -9.66 7.27 -9.02
C VAL A 145 -9.84 8.41 -10.01
N ARG A 146 -10.25 9.60 -9.54
CA ARG A 146 -10.50 10.72 -10.45
C ARG A 146 -9.25 11.14 -11.23
N GLY A 147 -8.09 11.19 -10.57
CA GLY A 147 -6.82 11.48 -11.24
C GLY A 147 -6.40 10.39 -12.23
N LEU A 148 -6.72 9.12 -11.95
CA LEU A 148 -6.49 8.01 -12.87
C LEU A 148 -7.39 8.11 -14.11
N GLU A 149 -8.67 8.45 -13.92
CA GLU A 149 -9.62 8.70 -15.02
C GLU A 149 -9.20 9.91 -15.88
N ASP A 150 -8.79 11.01 -15.25
CA ASP A 150 -8.27 12.20 -15.96
C ASP A 150 -6.99 11.87 -16.76
N ALA A 151 -6.20 10.88 -16.31
CA ALA A 151 -5.05 10.33 -17.04
C ALA A 151 -5.42 9.29 -18.13
N GLY A 152 -6.72 9.09 -18.39
CA GLY A 152 -7.23 8.21 -19.44
C GLY A 152 -7.23 6.73 -19.08
N ARG A 153 -7.29 6.37 -17.78
CA ARG A 153 -7.35 4.98 -17.31
C ARG A 153 -8.77 4.56 -16.94
N VAL A 154 -8.95 3.26 -16.78
CA VAL A 154 -10.19 2.63 -16.32
C VAL A 154 -9.95 1.95 -14.96
N PRO A 155 -9.92 2.72 -13.85
CA PRO A 155 -9.47 2.22 -12.55
C PRO A 155 -10.46 1.33 -11.80
N LEU A 156 -11.71 1.21 -12.25
CA LEU A 156 -12.77 0.52 -11.52
C LEU A 156 -13.37 -0.61 -12.36
N VAL A 157 -13.37 -1.82 -11.82
CA VAL A 157 -14.11 -2.97 -12.41
C VAL A 157 -15.62 -2.75 -12.28
N ASN A 158 -16.07 -2.23 -11.14
CA ASN A 158 -17.47 -1.87 -10.90
C ASN A 158 -17.57 -0.45 -10.34
N GLY A 159 -17.63 0.53 -11.23
CA GLY A 159 -17.77 1.95 -10.88
C GLY A 159 -19.19 2.40 -10.56
N THR A 160 -20.18 1.50 -10.51
CA THR A 160 -21.55 1.87 -10.13
C THR A 160 -21.59 2.37 -8.69
N ARG A 161 -22.56 3.23 -8.37
CA ARG A 161 -22.80 3.69 -7.00
C ARG A 161 -22.85 2.54 -5.99
N LYS A 162 -23.54 1.45 -6.34
CA LYS A 162 -23.66 0.27 -5.47
C LYS A 162 -22.36 -0.52 -5.38
N GLY A 163 -21.61 -0.65 -6.47
CA GLY A 163 -20.28 -1.29 -6.48
C GLY A 163 -19.31 -0.58 -5.53
N LEU A 164 -19.22 0.74 -5.65
CA LEU A 164 -18.39 1.59 -4.77
C LEU A 164 -18.82 1.51 -3.30
N GLU A 165 -20.13 1.56 -3.02
CA GLU A 165 -20.67 1.40 -1.68
C GLU A 165 -20.30 0.04 -1.07
N THR A 166 -20.53 -1.05 -1.81
CA THR A 166 -20.22 -2.42 -1.36
C THR A 166 -18.74 -2.58 -1.05
N LEU A 167 -17.86 -2.14 -1.96
CA LEU A 167 -16.41 -2.19 -1.75
C LEU A 167 -16.00 -1.39 -0.51
N ALA A 168 -16.53 -0.17 -0.36
CA ALA A 168 -16.22 0.70 0.76
C ALA A 168 -16.71 0.13 2.11
N VAL A 169 -17.90 -0.47 2.16
CA VAL A 169 -18.44 -1.12 3.36
C VAL A 169 -17.58 -2.32 3.78
N ASN A 170 -17.27 -3.21 2.83
CA ASN A 170 -16.46 -4.40 3.10
C ASN A 170 -15.06 -4.00 3.60
N SER A 171 -14.39 -3.09 2.89
CA SER A 171 -13.09 -2.57 3.33
C SER A 171 -13.18 -1.82 4.67
N ALA A 172 -14.27 -1.12 4.97
CA ALA A 172 -14.44 -0.45 6.27
C ALA A 172 -14.56 -1.44 7.44
N ALA A 173 -15.14 -2.62 7.20
CA ALA A 173 -15.18 -3.71 8.16
C ALA A 173 -13.75 -4.22 8.45
N ASP A 174 -12.97 -4.50 7.41
CA ASP A 174 -11.56 -4.91 7.53
C ASP A 174 -10.71 -3.85 8.23
N ALA A 175 -10.84 -2.57 7.85
CA ALA A 175 -10.18 -1.46 8.51
C ALA A 175 -10.57 -1.33 10.00
N GLY A 176 -11.77 -1.82 10.38
CA GLY A 176 -12.27 -1.87 11.75
C GLY A 176 -11.58 -2.90 12.63
N THR A 177 -10.88 -3.88 12.05
CA THR A 177 -10.22 -4.98 12.79
C THR A 177 -8.91 -4.55 13.48
N VAL A 178 -8.40 -3.35 13.19
CA VAL A 178 -7.09 -2.85 13.67
C VAL A 178 -6.88 -2.98 15.17
N ARG A 179 -7.93 -2.80 15.99
CA ARG A 179 -7.82 -2.95 17.45
C ARG A 179 -7.55 -4.41 17.84
N LYS A 180 -8.17 -5.38 17.16
CA LYS A 180 -7.91 -6.82 17.35
C LYS A 180 -6.50 -7.16 16.90
N LEU A 181 -6.07 -6.66 15.73
CA LEU A 181 -4.72 -6.86 15.22
C LEU A 181 -3.65 -6.37 16.20
N ARG A 182 -3.81 -5.14 16.71
CA ARG A 182 -2.88 -4.56 17.69
C ARG A 182 -2.78 -5.41 18.97
N LYS A 183 -3.89 -6.02 19.43
CA LYS A 183 -3.87 -6.90 20.61
C LYS A 183 -3.11 -8.21 20.36
N GLY A 184 -3.17 -8.75 19.15
CA GLY A 184 -2.52 -10.01 18.77
C GLY A 184 -1.05 -9.89 18.37
N MET A 185 -0.46 -8.68 18.39
CA MET A 185 0.91 -8.47 17.92
C MET A 185 1.81 -7.79 18.99
N PRO A 186 3.12 -8.07 18.94
CA PRO A 186 4.11 -7.35 19.73
C PRO A 186 4.03 -5.83 19.51
N LYS A 187 4.44 -5.06 20.52
CA LYS A 187 4.32 -3.59 20.49
C LYS A 187 5.02 -2.96 19.28
N LEU A 188 6.16 -3.51 18.88
CA LEU A 188 6.95 -3.00 17.75
C LEU A 188 6.25 -3.24 16.41
N ALA A 189 5.75 -4.46 16.16
CA ALA A 189 4.99 -4.81 14.95
C ALA A 189 3.72 -3.97 14.72
N ARG A 190 3.11 -3.44 15.77
CA ARG A 190 1.95 -2.52 15.66
C ARG A 190 2.28 -1.26 14.85
N ALA A 191 3.56 -0.87 14.79
CA ALA A 191 4.01 0.29 14.03
C ALA A 191 3.77 0.13 12.52
N ALA A 192 3.81 -1.08 11.98
CA ALA A 192 3.52 -1.34 10.56
C ALA A 192 2.08 -0.98 10.17
N LEU A 193 1.15 -1.07 11.13
CA LEU A 193 -0.24 -0.69 10.88
C LEU A 193 -0.41 0.84 10.77
N LEU A 194 0.62 1.64 11.13
CA LEU A 194 0.44 3.06 11.43
C LEU A 194 -0.19 3.85 10.28
N GLU A 195 0.18 3.48 9.07
CA GLU A 195 -0.22 4.12 7.81
C GLU A 195 -1.73 4.01 7.52
N GLY A 196 -2.45 3.12 8.20
CA GLY A 196 -3.89 2.91 8.02
C GLY A 196 -4.81 3.74 8.93
N TRP A 197 -4.27 4.69 9.69
CA TRP A 197 -5.04 5.51 10.65
C TRP A 197 -6.23 6.28 10.03
N MET A 198 -6.16 6.59 8.73
CA MET A 198 -7.22 7.24 7.93
C MET A 198 -8.16 6.30 7.20
N ALA A 199 -7.89 4.99 7.13
CA ALA A 199 -8.62 4.13 6.20
C ALA A 199 -10.12 4.06 6.51
N LYS A 200 -10.48 3.66 7.73
CA LYS A 200 -11.89 3.52 8.13
C LYS A 200 -12.76 4.77 7.88
N PRO A 201 -12.39 6.00 8.28
CA PRO A 201 -13.25 7.17 8.07
C PRO A 201 -13.39 7.53 6.59
N VAL A 202 -12.34 7.35 5.79
CA VAL A 202 -12.38 7.59 4.34
C VAL A 202 -13.30 6.56 3.68
N LEU A 203 -13.20 5.29 4.06
CA LEU A 203 -14.08 4.24 3.56
C LEU A 203 -15.54 4.49 3.95
N LEU A 204 -15.83 4.88 5.19
CA LEU A 204 -17.19 5.24 5.60
C LEU A 204 -17.72 6.50 4.88
N GLN A 205 -16.85 7.44 4.54
CA GLN A 205 -17.19 8.61 3.72
C GLN A 205 -17.63 8.17 2.31
N VAL A 206 -16.90 7.25 1.69
CA VAL A 206 -17.28 6.70 0.37
C VAL A 206 -18.54 5.84 0.46
N ALA A 207 -18.67 4.98 1.48
CA ALA A 207 -19.87 4.16 1.68
C ALA A 207 -21.14 5.01 1.81
N SER A 208 -21.07 6.15 2.51
CA SER A 208 -22.22 7.06 2.66
C SER A 208 -22.45 7.95 1.43
N LYS A 209 -21.38 8.35 0.72
CA LYS A 209 -21.43 9.25 -0.43
C LYS A 209 -20.50 8.77 -1.55
N PRO A 210 -20.86 7.72 -2.31
CA PRO A 210 -19.99 7.15 -3.34
C PRO A 210 -19.61 8.15 -4.45
N GLN A 211 -20.49 9.11 -4.74
CA GLN A 211 -20.26 10.18 -5.74
C GLN A 211 -18.96 10.96 -5.51
N ARG A 212 -18.46 11.02 -4.27
CA ARG A 212 -17.21 11.72 -3.95
C ARG A 212 -15.99 11.16 -4.70
N VAL A 213 -16.04 9.88 -5.10
CA VAL A 213 -14.99 9.22 -5.88
C VAL A 213 -14.89 9.89 -7.26
N ALA A 214 -16.01 9.99 -7.99
CA ALA A 214 -16.08 10.65 -9.29
C ALA A 214 -15.82 12.17 -9.20
N ASP A 215 -16.24 12.79 -8.10
CA ASP A 215 -16.01 14.22 -7.87
C ASP A 215 -14.56 14.54 -7.47
N GLY A 216 -13.71 13.54 -7.19
CA GLY A 216 -12.34 13.75 -6.70
C GLY A 216 -12.27 14.41 -5.31
N THR A 217 -13.31 14.24 -4.48
CA THR A 217 -13.42 14.89 -3.15
C THR A 217 -13.20 13.92 -1.99
N VAL A 218 -12.78 12.68 -2.23
CA VAL A 218 -12.48 11.69 -1.17
C VAL A 218 -11.30 12.17 -0.31
N GLY A 219 -11.46 12.10 1.01
CA GLY A 219 -10.44 12.52 1.96
C GLY A 219 -10.98 13.35 3.13
N ILE A 220 -10.09 13.69 4.07
CA ILE A 220 -10.38 14.53 5.24
C ILE A 220 -9.44 15.74 5.26
N SER A 221 -9.87 16.85 5.86
CA SER A 221 -9.04 18.06 5.96
C SER A 221 -7.76 17.82 6.77
N GLN A 222 -6.70 18.56 6.42
CA GLN A 222 -5.38 18.48 7.08
C GLN A 222 -5.44 18.68 8.61
N PHE A 223 -6.32 19.55 9.08
CA PHE A 223 -6.54 19.78 10.51
C PHE A 223 -7.11 18.55 11.24
N ARG A 224 -8.17 17.94 10.70
CA ARG A 224 -8.78 16.72 11.26
C ARG A 224 -7.84 15.52 11.17
N SER A 225 -6.98 15.53 10.14
CA SER A 225 -5.93 14.55 9.94
C SER A 225 -4.93 14.54 11.12
N LYS A 226 -4.33 15.69 11.45
CA LYS A 226 -3.35 15.80 12.55
C LYS A 226 -3.91 15.39 13.92
N ILE A 227 -5.13 15.84 14.27
CA ILE A 227 -5.77 15.49 15.56
C ILE A 227 -5.99 13.99 15.70
N ARG A 228 -6.39 13.33 14.61
CA ARG A 228 -6.70 11.90 14.65
C ARG A 228 -5.44 11.05 14.72
N LEU A 229 -4.36 11.43 14.02
CA LEU A 229 -3.08 10.73 14.15
C LEU A 229 -2.56 10.77 15.59
N LEU A 230 -2.62 11.94 16.24
CA LEU A 230 -2.22 12.12 17.66
C LEU A 230 -3.01 11.23 18.64
N ARG A 231 -4.30 10.96 18.36
CA ARG A 231 -5.13 10.07 19.19
C ARG A 231 -4.90 8.58 18.90
N TRP A 232 -4.13 8.27 17.87
CA TRP A 232 -4.08 6.94 17.28
C TRP A 232 -2.71 6.27 17.38
N SER A 233 -1.63 7.07 17.41
CA SER A 233 -0.30 6.72 17.91
C SER A 233 -0.32 6.45 19.40
#